data_AF-A0A7V9PJ19-F1
#
_entry.id   AF-A0A7V9PJ19-F1
#
_cell.length_a   1.000
_cell.length_b   1.000
_cell.length_c   1.000
_cell.angle_alpha   90.00
_cell.angle_beta   90.00
_cell.angle_gamma   90.00
#
_symmetry.space_group_name_H-M   'P 1'
#
loop_
_entity.id
_entity.type
_entity.pdbx_description
1 polymer ?
#
loop_
_entity_poly.entity_id
_entity_poly.type
_entity_poly.pdbx_seq_one_letter_code
_entity_poly.pdbx_strand_id
1 'polypeptide(L)'
;MSRVVDSRRLTGPHLLGDHPGAALDVAFDSSEPDPVAAVTAWRAEARRLLDAVGWSGEDIAARTFPGGASLVITAPIDGLYAATDVNEAAWDAAMARSAGGPVDDTAPERLRAAIVRDHDTRLRALRDAARARQVTFLADDELVSAGTGRGAIVWPRHDLPAVPAVDWDEVHDVPIVLVTGSNGKTTSVRLIAAIVTAAGLVPGVTSTDGVRVAGDSLAGGDFAGPMGAR
;
A
#
# COMPACT_ATOMS: atom_id res chain seq x y z
N MET A 1 9.66 9.28 25.57
CA MET A 1 9.11 10.16 24.50
C MET A 1 8.61 9.28 23.38
N SER A 2 7.34 9.44 23.00
CA SER A 2 6.69 8.71 21.94
C SER A 2 7.39 9.09 20.67
N ARG A 3 7.76 8.07 19.92
CA ARG A 3 8.64 8.23 18.77
C ARG A 3 8.03 7.55 17.57
N VAL A 4 8.22 8.18 16.42
CA VAL A 4 8.02 7.52 15.14
C VAL A 4 9.04 6.39 15.03
N VAL A 5 8.54 5.20 14.71
CA VAL A 5 9.34 4.00 14.48
C VAL A 5 9.54 3.78 12.99
N ASP A 6 8.48 3.98 12.21
CA ASP A 6 8.48 3.80 10.76
C ASP A 6 7.44 4.72 10.11
N SER A 7 7.73 5.19 8.90
CA SER A 7 6.83 5.98 8.07
C SER A 7 6.97 5.48 6.63
N ARG A 8 5.86 5.02 6.04
CA ARG A 8 5.90 4.34 4.76
C ARG A 8 4.65 4.56 3.92
N ARG A 9 4.86 4.46 2.60
CA ARG A 9 3.80 4.42 1.60
C ARG A 9 3.09 3.06 1.62
N LEU A 10 1.79 3.09 1.38
CA LEU A 10 0.96 1.93 1.13
C LEU A 10 0.47 2.03 -0.33
N THR A 11 1.00 1.20 -1.21
CA THR A 11 0.69 1.25 -2.66
C THR A 11 -0.65 0.57 -3.00
N GLY A 12 -1.22 -0.19 -2.07
CA GLY A 12 -2.46 -0.95 -2.26
C GLY A 12 -3.02 -1.53 -0.95
N PRO A 13 -3.73 -2.67 -1.02
CA PRO A 13 -4.34 -3.29 0.15
C PRO A 13 -3.34 -3.59 1.27
N HIS A 14 -3.80 -3.41 2.50
CA HIS A 14 -3.03 -3.56 3.72
C HIS A 14 -3.94 -4.02 4.87
N LEU A 15 -3.38 -4.19 6.07
CA LEU A 15 -4.12 -4.76 7.20
C LEU A 15 -5.34 -3.93 7.64
N LEU A 16 -5.30 -2.61 7.42
CA LEU A 16 -6.29 -1.65 7.91
C LEU A 16 -7.21 -1.09 6.81
N GLY A 17 -7.07 -1.57 5.57
CA GLY A 17 -7.85 -1.09 4.43
C GLY A 17 -7.38 -1.67 3.10
N ASP A 18 -8.16 -1.46 2.05
CA ASP A 18 -7.91 -1.93 0.68
C ASP A 18 -7.48 -0.79 -0.28
N HIS A 19 -7.30 0.42 0.24
CA HIS A 19 -6.92 1.62 -0.50
C HIS A 19 -5.45 2.00 -0.26
N PRO A 20 -4.82 2.76 -1.18
CA PRO A 20 -3.47 3.28 -1.00
C PRO A 20 -3.45 4.36 0.08
N GLY A 21 -2.25 4.70 0.55
CA GLY A 21 -2.07 5.79 1.49
C GLY A 21 -0.72 5.76 2.18
N ALA A 22 -0.71 6.12 3.46
CA ALA A 22 0.50 6.11 4.27
C ALA A 22 0.24 5.46 5.63
N ALA A 23 1.22 4.72 6.13
CA ALA A 23 1.25 4.21 7.49
C ALA A 23 2.39 4.88 8.28
N LEU A 24 2.07 5.27 9.51
CA LEU A 24 3.00 5.76 10.50
C LEU A 24 2.91 4.84 11.72
N ASP A 25 4.00 4.14 12.03
CA ASP A 25 4.08 3.32 13.23
C ASP A 25 4.78 4.11 14.33
N VAL A 26 4.12 4.20 15.49
CA VAL A 26 4.60 4.95 16.66
C VAL A 26 4.76 4.03 17.86
N ALA A 27 5.78 4.29 18.67
CA ALA A 27 6.00 3.60 19.95
C ALA A 27 5.64 4.53 21.10
N PHE A 28 4.95 3.97 22.11
CA PHE A 28 4.62 4.66 23.35
C PHE A 28 5.58 4.22 24.46
N ASP A 29 6.10 5.17 25.21
CA ASP A 29 6.77 4.85 26.47
C ASP A 29 5.73 4.61 27.57
N SER A 30 6.12 3.85 28.60
CA SER A 30 5.30 3.54 29.77
C SER A 30 4.99 4.75 30.67
N SER A 31 5.67 5.89 30.45
CA SER A 31 5.56 7.12 31.23
C SER A 31 4.69 8.19 30.56
N GLU A 32 3.99 7.85 29.48
CA GLU A 32 3.50 8.81 28.49
C GLU A 32 1.98 8.87 28.33
N PRO A 33 1.44 9.81 27.50
CA PRO A 33 0.00 9.98 27.35
C PRO A 33 -0.69 8.66 27.08
N ASP A 34 -1.91 8.53 27.60
CA ASP A 34 -2.81 7.43 27.27
C ASP A 34 -2.78 7.21 25.74
N PRO A 35 -2.35 6.03 25.25
CA PRO A 35 -2.30 5.72 23.82
C PRO A 35 -3.62 6.05 23.11
N VAL A 36 -4.76 5.88 23.80
CA VAL A 36 -6.08 6.24 23.25
C VAL A 36 -6.21 7.75 23.03
N ALA A 37 -5.74 8.57 23.97
CA ALA A 37 -5.75 10.02 23.84
C ALA A 37 -4.82 10.50 22.71
N ALA A 38 -3.62 9.92 22.61
CA ALA A 38 -2.66 10.23 21.55
C ALA A 38 -3.22 9.90 20.15
N VAL A 39 -3.79 8.70 19.98
CA VAL A 39 -4.45 8.32 18.71
C VAL A 39 -5.66 9.20 18.41
N THR A 40 -6.43 9.59 19.44
CA THR A 40 -7.58 10.50 19.25
C THR A 40 -7.14 11.88 18.78
N ALA A 41 -6.09 12.44 19.39
CA ALA A 41 -5.51 13.71 18.98
C ALA A 41 -4.97 13.66 17.55
N TRP A 42 -4.23 12.59 17.20
CA TRP A 42 -3.76 12.36 15.83
C TRP A 42 -4.92 12.26 14.84
N ARG A 43 -6.01 11.54 15.14
CA ARG A 43 -7.17 11.44 14.25
C ARG A 43 -7.77 12.81 13.93
N ALA A 44 -7.84 13.70 14.91
CA ALA A 44 -8.36 15.05 14.72
C ALA A 44 -7.44 15.89 13.81
N GLU A 45 -6.12 15.84 14.03
CA GLU A 45 -5.15 16.55 13.18
C GLU A 45 -5.05 15.95 11.78
N ALA A 46 -5.10 14.63 11.65
CA ALA A 46 -5.11 13.95 10.37
C ALA A 46 -6.34 14.37 9.55
N ARG A 47 -7.54 14.38 10.16
CA ARG A 47 -8.75 14.88 9.49
C ARG A 47 -8.58 16.34 9.06
N ARG A 48 -8.11 17.21 9.96
CA ARG A 48 -7.88 18.63 9.66
C ARG A 48 -6.94 18.82 8.46
N LEU A 49 -5.82 18.10 8.43
CA LEU A 49 -4.84 18.21 7.36
C LEU A 49 -5.35 17.60 6.04
N LEU A 50 -6.02 16.45 6.09
CA LEU A 50 -6.68 15.84 4.91
C LEU A 50 -7.69 16.81 4.29
N ASP A 51 -8.57 17.40 5.10
CA ASP A 51 -9.53 18.39 4.62
C ASP A 51 -8.82 19.62 4.04
N ALA A 52 -7.76 20.08 4.71
CA ALA A 52 -6.99 21.23 4.24
C ALA A 52 -6.35 20.98 2.88
N VAL A 53 -5.82 19.79 2.61
CA VAL A 53 -5.17 19.46 1.33
C VAL A 53 -6.15 19.01 0.23
N GLY A 54 -7.47 19.02 0.50
CA GLY A 54 -8.50 18.63 -0.47
C GLY A 54 -8.74 17.12 -0.54
N TRP A 55 -8.31 16.37 0.48
CA TRP A 55 -8.48 14.92 0.62
C TRP A 55 -9.57 14.57 1.63
N SER A 56 -10.65 15.36 1.67
CA SER A 56 -11.75 15.20 2.64
C SER A 56 -12.49 13.86 2.52
N GLY A 57 -12.42 13.20 1.36
CA GLY A 57 -12.99 11.88 1.12
C GLY A 57 -12.12 10.70 1.55
N GLU A 58 -10.88 10.95 2.01
CA GLU A 58 -9.97 9.89 2.41
C GLU A 58 -10.26 9.38 3.83
N ASP A 59 -9.98 8.10 4.04
CA ASP A 59 -10.24 7.36 5.26
C ASP A 59 -9.07 7.45 6.26
N ILE A 60 -9.41 7.30 7.54
CA ILE A 60 -8.44 7.31 8.64
C ILE A 60 -8.64 6.06 9.49
N ALA A 61 -7.64 5.19 9.53
CA ALA A 61 -7.62 3.99 10.34
C ALA A 61 -6.49 4.03 11.37
N ALA A 62 -6.67 3.37 12.50
CA ALA A 62 -5.61 3.19 13.47
C ALA A 62 -5.81 1.88 14.21
N ARG A 63 -4.70 1.26 14.57
CA ARG A 63 -4.68 0.05 15.40
C ARG A 63 -3.66 0.23 16.50
N THR A 64 -4.12 0.14 17.74
CA THR A 64 -3.25 0.12 18.92
C THR A 64 -2.80 -1.32 19.23
N PHE A 65 -1.63 -1.45 19.82
CA PHE A 65 -1.07 -2.71 20.29
C PHE A 65 -0.14 -2.46 21.50
N PRO A 66 0.25 -3.49 22.26
CA PRO A 66 1.16 -3.30 23.39
C PRO A 66 2.45 -2.58 22.96
N GLY A 67 2.68 -1.39 23.51
CA GLY A 67 3.86 -0.56 23.22
C GLY A 67 3.78 0.36 22.00
N GLY A 68 2.67 0.42 21.26
CA GLY A 68 2.59 1.27 20.07
C GLY A 68 1.24 1.35 19.37
N ALA A 69 1.23 2.05 18.24
CA ALA A 69 0.10 2.09 17.32
C ALA A 69 0.55 2.21 15.86
N SER A 70 -0.26 1.67 14.95
CA SER A 70 -0.19 1.91 13.51
C SER A 70 -1.27 2.91 13.12
N LEU A 71 -0.86 4.02 12.50
CA LEU A 71 -1.69 5.16 12.14
C LEU A 71 -1.74 5.29 10.63
N VAL A 72 -2.92 5.14 10.03
CA VAL A 72 -3.08 5.05 8.59
C VAL A 72 -4.06 6.10 8.08
N ILE A 73 -3.64 6.79 7.02
CA ILE A 73 -4.51 7.62 6.18
C ILE A 73 -4.53 7.02 4.78
N THR A 74 -5.68 7.04 4.11
CA THR A 74 -5.71 6.77 2.67
C THR A 74 -5.32 8.01 1.89
N ALA A 75 -4.84 7.82 0.67
CA ALA A 75 -4.55 8.89 -0.25
C ALA A 75 -4.63 8.39 -1.69
N PRO A 76 -4.77 9.30 -2.66
CA PRO A 76 -4.64 8.95 -4.06
C PRO A 76 -3.25 8.37 -4.41
N ILE A 77 -3.19 7.53 -5.45
CA ILE A 77 -1.96 6.78 -5.82
C ILE A 77 -0.76 7.66 -6.19
N ASP A 78 -0.99 8.84 -6.72
CA ASP A 78 0.06 9.82 -7.05
C ASP A 78 0.35 10.79 -5.89
N GLY A 79 -0.43 10.73 -4.80
CA GLY A 79 -0.24 11.52 -3.59
C GLY A 79 0.56 10.79 -2.50
N LEU A 80 1.10 9.60 -2.77
CA LEU A 80 1.64 8.72 -1.72
C LEU A 80 2.84 9.30 -0.97
N TYR A 81 3.69 10.10 -1.63
CA TYR A 81 4.78 10.81 -0.94
C TYR A 81 4.24 11.91 -0.04
N ALA A 82 3.35 12.75 -0.55
CA ALA A 82 2.69 13.75 0.30
C ALA A 82 1.86 13.11 1.42
N ALA A 83 1.35 11.89 1.25
CA ALA A 83 0.61 11.18 2.29
C ALA A 83 1.48 10.82 3.49
N THR A 84 2.76 10.46 3.30
CA THR A 84 3.67 10.27 4.44
C THR A 84 3.88 11.60 5.17
N ASP A 85 4.10 12.69 4.44
CA ASP A 85 4.29 14.02 5.02
C ASP A 85 3.04 14.52 5.77
N VAL A 86 1.84 14.27 5.23
CA VAL A 86 0.56 14.59 5.88
C VAL A 86 0.41 13.81 7.19
N ASN A 87 0.73 12.51 7.18
CA ASN A 87 0.57 11.65 8.34
C ASN A 87 1.56 12.01 9.46
N GLU A 88 2.82 12.31 9.09
CA GLU A 88 3.85 12.80 10.01
C GLU A 88 3.48 14.17 10.59
N ALA A 89 3.08 15.13 9.75
CA ALA A 89 2.65 16.45 10.20
C ALA A 89 1.42 16.38 11.13
N ALA A 90 0.49 15.44 10.89
CA ALA A 90 -0.64 15.20 11.77
C ALA A 90 -0.20 14.71 13.15
N TRP A 91 0.77 13.79 13.19
CA TRP A 91 1.33 13.27 14.44
C TRP A 91 2.07 14.37 15.22
N ASP A 92 2.94 15.11 14.56
CA ASP A 92 3.71 16.19 15.19
C ASP A 92 2.79 17.29 15.74
N ALA A 93 1.77 17.68 14.97
CA ALA A 93 0.77 18.65 15.43
C ALA A 93 -0.01 18.12 16.64
N ALA A 94 -0.41 16.84 16.64
CA ALA A 94 -1.13 16.23 17.74
C ALA A 94 -0.29 16.22 19.02
N MET A 95 0.97 15.79 18.93
CA MET A 95 1.88 15.75 20.08
C MET A 95 2.21 17.15 20.60
N ALA A 96 2.44 18.11 19.70
CA ALA A 96 2.67 19.50 20.08
C ALA A 96 1.46 20.08 20.83
N ARG A 97 0.24 19.91 20.32
CA ARG A 97 -0.98 20.38 21.01
C ARG A 97 -1.17 19.71 22.37
N SER A 98 -0.98 18.40 22.46
CA SER A 98 -1.09 17.67 23.73
C SER A 98 -0.08 18.15 24.76
N ALA A 99 1.11 18.59 24.34
CA ALA A 99 2.13 19.17 25.20
C ALA A 99 1.96 20.69 25.44
N GLY A 100 0.95 21.35 24.84
CA GLY A 100 0.79 22.81 24.88
C GLY A 100 1.87 23.58 24.11
N GLY A 101 2.57 22.92 23.19
CA GLY A 101 3.61 23.49 22.35
C GLY A 101 3.06 24.13 21.06
N PRO A 102 3.93 24.83 20.29
CA PRO A 102 3.57 25.45 19.04
C PRO A 102 3.29 24.41 17.96
N VAL A 103 2.28 24.67 17.12
CA VAL A 103 1.95 23.87 15.93
C VAL A 103 2.42 24.61 14.69
N ASP A 104 2.92 23.88 13.70
CA ASP A 104 3.28 24.46 12.40
C ASP A 104 2.03 24.83 11.59
N ASP A 105 1.65 26.10 11.65
CA ASP A 105 0.50 26.63 10.91
C ASP A 105 0.74 26.67 9.39
N THR A 106 1.99 26.55 8.92
CA THR A 106 2.35 26.56 7.49
C THR A 106 2.27 25.18 6.83
N ALA A 107 2.06 24.13 7.64
CA ALA A 107 2.00 22.75 7.15
C ALA A 107 0.96 22.57 6.02
N PRO A 108 -0.28 23.11 6.10
CA PRO A 108 -1.25 22.99 5.01
C PRO A 108 -0.77 23.55 3.67
N GLU A 109 -0.16 24.75 3.65
CA GLU A 109 0.37 25.31 2.40
C GLU A 109 1.52 24.46 1.83
N ARG A 110 2.46 24.05 2.68
CA ARG A 110 3.61 23.22 2.29
C ARG A 110 3.17 21.88 1.71
N LEU A 111 2.22 21.21 2.36
CA LEU A 111 1.70 19.91 1.94
C LEU A 111 0.92 20.03 0.62
N ARG A 112 0.10 21.07 0.43
CA ARG A 112 -0.55 21.33 -0.87
C ARG A 112 0.46 21.52 -1.99
N ALA A 113 1.53 22.29 -1.73
CA ALA A 113 2.59 22.50 -2.73
C ALA A 113 3.30 21.19 -3.10
N ALA A 114 3.53 20.30 -2.12
CA ALA A 114 4.08 18.98 -2.37
C ALA A 114 3.13 18.12 -3.23
N ILE A 115 1.83 18.09 -2.88
CA ILE A 115 0.81 17.34 -3.64
C ILE A 115 0.73 17.82 -5.09
N VAL A 116 0.74 19.13 -5.33
CA VAL A 116 0.67 19.69 -6.69
C VAL A 116 1.91 19.32 -7.50
N ARG A 117 3.10 19.33 -6.88
CA ARG A 117 4.36 18.94 -7.54
C ARG A 117 4.36 17.47 -7.95
N ASP A 118 3.79 16.61 -7.11
CA ASP A 118 3.85 15.15 -7.28
C ASP A 118 2.62 14.60 -8.04
N HIS A 119 1.65 15.46 -8.38
CA HIS A 119 0.40 15.09 -9.04
C HIS A 119 0.63 14.50 -10.44
N ASP A 120 0.13 13.29 -10.66
CA ASP A 120 0.27 12.53 -11.91
C ASP A 120 -1.11 12.10 -12.42
N THR A 121 -1.72 12.99 -13.21
CA THR A 121 -3.05 12.78 -13.78
C THR A 121 -3.09 11.53 -14.68
N ARG A 122 -1.99 11.20 -15.37
CA ARG A 122 -1.93 10.03 -16.26
C ARG A 122 -1.97 8.74 -15.45
N LEU A 123 -1.16 8.67 -14.39
CA LEU A 123 -1.15 7.51 -13.50
C LEU A 123 -2.53 7.25 -12.88
N ARG A 124 -3.19 8.29 -12.37
CA ARG A 124 -4.55 8.17 -11.82
C ARG A 124 -5.53 7.63 -12.86
N ALA A 125 -5.55 8.22 -14.05
CA ALA A 125 -6.47 7.81 -15.11
C ALA A 125 -6.25 6.36 -15.55
N LEU A 126 -4.99 5.90 -15.65
CA LEU A 126 -4.67 4.51 -15.97
C LEU A 126 -5.10 3.55 -14.86
N ARG A 127 -4.87 3.91 -13.58
CA ARG A 127 -5.33 3.12 -12.44
C ARG A 127 -6.86 2.97 -12.43
N ASP A 128 -7.59 4.06 -12.62
CA ASP A 128 -9.05 4.04 -12.62
C ASP A 128 -9.59 3.20 -13.78
N ALA A 129 -8.95 3.29 -14.95
CA ALA A 129 -9.28 2.47 -16.11
C ALA A 129 -9.02 0.98 -15.87
N ALA A 130 -7.92 0.63 -15.21
CA ALA A 130 -7.59 -0.74 -14.82
C ALA A 130 -8.59 -1.28 -13.78
N ARG A 131 -8.92 -0.48 -12.74
CA ARG A 131 -9.91 -0.84 -11.71
C ARG A 131 -11.29 -1.10 -12.33
N ALA A 132 -11.73 -0.25 -13.25
CA ALA A 132 -13.00 -0.43 -13.95
C ALA A 132 -13.07 -1.72 -14.78
N ARG A 133 -11.91 -2.21 -15.23
CA ARG A 133 -11.76 -3.47 -15.98
C ARG A 133 -11.43 -4.67 -15.08
N GLN A 134 -11.31 -4.46 -13.77
CA GLN A 134 -10.96 -5.48 -12.79
C GLN A 134 -9.62 -6.18 -13.07
N VAL A 135 -8.65 -5.46 -13.64
CA VAL A 135 -7.29 -5.94 -13.83
C VAL A 135 -6.35 -5.30 -12.80
N THR A 136 -5.33 -6.06 -12.39
CA THR A 136 -4.32 -5.59 -11.44
C THR A 136 -3.57 -4.40 -12.00
N PHE A 137 -3.32 -3.40 -11.15
CA PHE A 137 -2.53 -2.23 -11.50
C PHE A 137 -1.46 -2.00 -10.43
N LEU A 138 -0.20 -2.09 -10.81
CA LEU A 138 0.94 -1.90 -9.92
C LEU A 138 1.73 -0.68 -10.40
N ALA A 139 2.21 0.11 -9.46
CA ALA A 139 3.07 1.25 -9.75
C ALA A 139 4.12 1.35 -8.65
N ASP A 140 5.38 1.41 -9.08
CA ASP A 140 6.50 1.81 -8.26
C ASP A 140 7.12 3.11 -8.80
N ASP A 141 8.35 3.40 -8.39
CA ASP A 141 9.06 4.63 -8.72
C ASP A 141 9.66 4.60 -10.13
N GLU A 142 9.84 3.42 -10.72
CA GLU A 142 10.46 3.20 -12.03
C GLU A 142 9.45 2.72 -13.08
N LEU A 143 8.54 1.82 -12.70
CA LEU A 143 7.67 1.08 -13.58
C LEU A 143 6.21 1.13 -13.13
N VAL A 144 5.32 1.05 -14.11
CA VAL A 144 3.88 0.93 -13.93
C VAL A 144 3.39 -0.21 -14.81
N SER A 145 2.58 -1.12 -14.26
CA SER A 145 2.00 -2.23 -15.00
C SER A 145 0.49 -2.31 -14.86
N ALA A 146 -0.18 -2.69 -15.94
CA ALA A 146 -1.57 -3.14 -15.93
C ALA A 146 -1.61 -4.62 -16.35
N GLY A 147 -2.30 -5.46 -15.59
CA GLY A 147 -2.27 -6.93 -15.72
C GLY A 147 -1.05 -7.56 -15.05
N THR A 148 -0.95 -8.89 -15.16
CA THR A 148 0.14 -9.67 -14.59
C THR A 148 0.62 -10.77 -15.55
N GLY A 149 1.88 -11.18 -15.42
CA GLY A 149 2.49 -12.20 -16.27
C GLY A 149 2.48 -11.83 -17.75
N ARG A 150 2.03 -12.75 -18.63
CA ARG A 150 1.98 -12.53 -20.08
C ARG A 150 0.91 -11.53 -20.53
N GLY A 151 -0.08 -11.26 -19.68
CA GLY A 151 -1.12 -10.26 -19.94
C GLY A 151 -0.76 -8.88 -19.39
N ALA A 152 0.46 -8.69 -18.88
CA ALA A 152 0.91 -7.40 -18.37
C ALA A 152 1.43 -6.51 -19.51
N ILE A 153 0.99 -5.25 -19.51
CA ILE A 153 1.67 -4.17 -20.22
C ILE A 153 2.40 -3.33 -19.19
N VAL A 154 3.69 -3.06 -19.43
CA VAL A 154 4.56 -2.33 -18.51
C VAL A 154 5.09 -1.07 -19.19
N TRP A 155 5.01 0.06 -18.48
CA TRP A 155 5.49 1.35 -18.94
C TRP A 155 6.51 1.92 -17.94
N PRO A 156 7.51 2.67 -18.42
CA PRO A 156 8.30 3.52 -17.54
C PRO A 156 7.41 4.55 -16.85
N ARG A 157 7.64 4.81 -15.56
CA ARG A 157 6.85 5.77 -14.77
C ARG A 157 6.82 7.18 -15.37
N HIS A 158 7.88 7.56 -16.08
CA HIS A 158 8.02 8.86 -16.72
C HIS A 158 7.42 8.94 -18.13
N ASP A 159 6.92 7.83 -18.69
CA ASP A 159 6.40 7.74 -20.06
C ASP A 159 5.07 6.96 -20.10
N LEU A 160 4.09 7.47 -19.35
CA LEU A 160 2.77 6.85 -19.26
C LEU A 160 1.90 7.19 -20.48
N PRO A 161 1.23 6.20 -21.10
CA PRO A 161 0.31 6.45 -22.20
C PRO A 161 -0.97 7.15 -21.71
N ALA A 162 -1.69 7.76 -22.65
CA ALA A 162 -3.09 8.11 -22.39
C ALA A 162 -3.94 6.83 -22.36
N VAL A 163 -4.99 6.81 -21.51
CA VAL A 163 -5.89 5.64 -21.37
C VAL A 163 -6.40 5.06 -22.71
N PRO A 164 -6.79 5.87 -23.71
CA PRO A 164 -7.27 5.34 -25.00
C PRO A 164 -6.17 4.74 -25.89
N ALA A 165 -4.89 4.98 -25.59
CA ALA A 165 -3.76 4.44 -26.33
C ALA A 165 -3.31 3.06 -25.81
N VAL A 166 -3.89 2.59 -24.70
CA VAL A 166 -3.63 1.26 -24.16
C VAL A 166 -4.54 0.25 -24.84
N ASP A 167 -3.96 -0.83 -25.36
CA ASP A 167 -4.72 -1.97 -25.86
C ASP A 167 -5.19 -2.84 -24.69
N TRP A 168 -6.34 -2.47 -24.12
CA TRP A 168 -6.89 -3.12 -22.95
C TRP A 168 -7.39 -4.55 -23.23
N ASP A 169 -7.60 -4.93 -24.48
CA ASP A 169 -8.08 -6.27 -24.83
C ASP A 169 -6.97 -7.33 -24.63
N GLU A 170 -5.70 -6.92 -24.68
CA GLU A 170 -4.56 -7.79 -24.37
C GLU A 170 -4.25 -7.87 -22.86
N VAL A 171 -4.78 -6.94 -22.05
CA VAL A 171 -4.49 -6.84 -20.62
C VAL A 171 -5.30 -7.84 -19.82
N HIS A 172 -4.62 -8.74 -19.11
CA HIS A 172 -5.25 -9.69 -18.21
C HIS A 172 -4.30 -10.14 -17.09
N ASP A 173 -4.89 -10.68 -16.03
CA ASP A 173 -4.14 -11.23 -14.92
C ASP A 173 -3.85 -12.73 -15.08
N VAL A 174 -2.72 -13.17 -14.53
CA VAL A 174 -2.49 -14.59 -14.27
C VAL A 174 -3.46 -15.03 -13.18
N PRO A 175 -4.26 -16.10 -13.40
CA PRO A 175 -5.17 -16.59 -12.37
C PRO A 175 -4.43 -16.99 -11.08
N ILE A 176 -4.88 -16.45 -9.94
CA ILE A 176 -4.29 -16.71 -8.62
C ILE A 176 -5.17 -17.69 -7.85
N VAL A 177 -4.55 -18.73 -7.29
CA VAL A 177 -5.20 -19.68 -6.37
C VAL A 177 -4.57 -19.54 -4.99
N LEU A 178 -5.36 -19.10 -4.01
CA LEU A 178 -4.93 -18.98 -2.62
C LEU A 178 -5.34 -20.24 -1.82
N VAL A 179 -4.35 -20.97 -1.28
CA VAL A 179 -4.59 -22.19 -0.49
C VAL A 179 -4.33 -21.92 0.99
N THR A 180 -5.38 -21.97 1.81
CA THR A 180 -5.32 -21.80 3.27
C THR A 180 -5.79 -23.05 4.02
N GLY A 181 -5.38 -23.20 5.29
CA GLY A 181 -5.78 -24.32 6.15
C GLY A 181 -4.69 -24.73 7.16
N SER A 182 -5.04 -25.50 8.18
CA SER A 182 -4.07 -25.94 9.20
C SER A 182 -3.07 -26.96 8.63
N ASN A 183 -3.56 -27.95 7.88
CA ASN A 183 -2.75 -29.05 7.34
C ASN A 183 -2.96 -29.20 5.82
N GLY A 184 -1.98 -29.78 5.13
CA GLY A 184 -2.10 -30.17 3.71
C GLY A 184 -1.88 -29.08 2.67
N LYS A 185 -1.70 -27.80 3.05
CA LYS A 185 -1.49 -26.66 2.13
C LYS A 185 -0.41 -26.94 1.07
N THR A 186 0.79 -27.29 1.50
CA THR A 186 1.92 -27.58 0.60
C THR A 186 1.63 -28.74 -0.35
N THR A 187 0.96 -29.79 0.14
CA THR A 187 0.53 -30.91 -0.70
C THR A 187 -0.48 -30.47 -1.75
N SER A 188 -1.50 -29.71 -1.35
CA SER A 188 -2.53 -29.18 -2.27
C SER A 188 -1.92 -28.27 -3.33
N VAL A 189 -1.03 -27.34 -2.94
CA VAL A 189 -0.34 -26.44 -3.88
C VAL A 189 0.48 -27.23 -4.90
N ARG A 190 1.22 -28.26 -4.47
CA ARG A 190 2.00 -29.12 -5.37
C ARG A 190 1.12 -29.95 -6.31
N LEU A 191 -0.02 -30.45 -5.82
CA LEU A 191 -1.00 -31.16 -6.67
C LEU A 191 -1.61 -30.24 -7.72
N ILE A 192 -2.01 -29.03 -7.33
CA ILE A 192 -2.52 -28.01 -8.27
C ILE A 192 -1.47 -27.70 -9.34
N ALA A 193 -0.22 -27.46 -8.94
CA ALA A 193 0.87 -27.21 -9.89
C ALA A 193 1.07 -28.39 -10.86
N ALA A 194 1.03 -29.63 -10.38
CA ALA A 194 1.13 -30.82 -11.23
C ALA A 194 -0.03 -30.92 -12.24
N ILE A 195 -1.26 -30.58 -11.82
CA ILE A 195 -2.43 -30.54 -12.71
C ILE A 195 -2.28 -29.46 -13.78
N VAL A 196 -1.85 -28.26 -13.39
CA VAL A 196 -1.61 -27.14 -14.33
C VAL A 196 -0.53 -27.51 -15.36
N THR A 197 0.57 -28.11 -14.91
CA THR A 197 1.62 -28.63 -15.82
C THR A 197 1.09 -29.71 -16.75
N ALA A 198 0.31 -30.67 -16.23
CA ALA A 198 -0.29 -31.73 -17.04
C ALA A 198 -1.27 -31.19 -18.10
N ALA A 199 -1.88 -30.03 -17.85
CA ALA A 199 -2.70 -29.30 -18.81
C ALA A 199 -1.89 -28.50 -19.85
N GLY A 200 -0.56 -28.56 -19.83
CA GLY A 200 0.31 -27.82 -20.75
C GLY A 200 0.50 -26.34 -20.40
N LEU A 201 0.12 -25.93 -19.19
CA LEU A 201 0.28 -24.57 -18.69
C LEU A 201 1.51 -24.45 -17.78
N VAL A 202 1.94 -23.22 -17.51
CA VAL A 202 3.12 -22.93 -16.67
C VAL A 202 2.67 -22.48 -15.28
N PRO A 203 2.79 -23.32 -14.23
CA PRO A 203 2.47 -22.89 -12.87
C PRO A 203 3.61 -22.07 -12.26
N GLY A 204 3.21 -21.04 -11.50
CA GLY A 204 4.03 -20.40 -10.47
C GLY A 204 3.57 -20.86 -9.08
N VAL A 205 4.51 -21.17 -8.19
CA VAL A 205 4.23 -21.66 -6.84
C VAL A 205 5.06 -20.89 -5.83
N THR A 206 4.39 -20.31 -4.84
CA THR A 206 4.99 -19.74 -3.64
C THR A 206 4.59 -20.58 -2.44
N SER A 207 5.56 -21.10 -1.70
CA SER A 207 5.32 -22.06 -0.62
C SER A 207 6.36 -21.90 0.49
N THR A 208 6.25 -22.71 1.56
CA THR A 208 7.21 -22.71 2.68
C THR A 208 8.63 -23.12 2.28
N ASP A 209 8.81 -23.69 1.09
CA ASP A 209 10.10 -24.13 0.56
C ASP A 209 10.73 -23.16 -0.45
N GLY A 210 9.96 -22.21 -1.00
CA GLY A 210 10.48 -21.24 -1.96
C GLY A 210 9.46 -20.73 -2.97
N VAL A 211 10.01 -20.06 -3.99
CA VAL A 211 9.32 -19.61 -5.20
C VAL A 211 9.80 -20.45 -6.37
N ARG A 212 8.86 -21.07 -7.09
CA ARG A 212 9.14 -21.91 -8.27
C ARG A 212 8.27 -21.53 -9.44
N VAL A 213 8.84 -21.48 -10.65
CA VAL A 213 8.11 -21.22 -11.90
C VAL A 213 8.60 -22.22 -12.94
N ALA A 214 7.68 -22.86 -13.66
CA ALA A 214 8.02 -23.86 -14.70
C ALA A 214 8.91 -25.02 -14.21
N GLY A 215 8.94 -25.30 -12.90
CA GLY A 215 9.80 -26.31 -12.28
C GLY A 215 11.13 -25.76 -11.74
N ASP A 216 11.56 -24.59 -12.20
CA ASP A 216 12.78 -23.92 -11.76
C ASP A 216 12.58 -23.23 -10.42
N SER A 217 13.59 -23.32 -9.56
CA SER A 217 13.59 -22.65 -8.25
C SER A 217 14.19 -21.27 -8.39
N LEU A 218 13.38 -20.23 -8.22
CA LEU A 218 13.80 -18.83 -8.33
C LEU A 218 14.34 -18.29 -7.00
N ALA A 219 13.76 -18.73 -5.89
CA ALA A 219 14.20 -18.37 -4.55
C ALA A 219 13.90 -19.51 -3.56
N GLY A 220 14.77 -19.70 -2.57
CA GLY A 220 14.56 -20.63 -1.46
C GLY A 220 14.24 -19.88 -0.16
N GLY A 221 13.43 -20.47 0.72
CA GLY A 221 13.00 -19.86 1.98
C GLY A 221 11.50 -19.95 2.20
N ASP A 222 11.02 -19.44 3.32
CA ASP A 222 9.58 -19.44 3.63
C ASP A 222 8.88 -18.22 3.00
N PHE A 223 8.12 -18.47 1.92
CA PHE A 223 7.29 -17.48 1.24
C PHE A 223 5.79 -17.72 1.48
N ALA A 224 5.40 -18.57 2.44
CA ALA A 224 4.00 -18.81 2.77
C ALA A 224 3.39 -17.71 3.67
N GLY A 225 4.24 -16.86 4.26
CA GLY A 225 3.87 -15.73 5.09
C GLY A 225 3.81 -14.39 4.35
N PRO A 226 3.52 -13.28 5.05
CA PRO A 226 3.40 -11.94 4.45
C PRO A 226 4.67 -11.45 3.75
N MET A 227 5.82 -12.04 4.04
CA MET A 227 7.07 -11.78 3.33
C MET A 227 7.04 -12.23 1.86
N GLY A 228 6.30 -13.28 1.53
CA GLY A 228 6.17 -13.73 0.14
C GLY A 228 5.11 -12.99 -0.68
N ALA A 229 4.35 -12.11 -0.04
CA ALA A 229 3.38 -11.23 -0.68
C ALA A 229 3.90 -9.78 -0.83
N ARG A 230 5.16 -9.52 -0.44
CA ARG A 230 5.84 -8.24 -0.58
C ARG A 230 6.62 -8.15 -1.87
#